data_AF-A0A9D5CUJ1-F1
#
_entry.id   AF-A0A9D5CUJ1-F1
#
_cell.length_a   1.000
_cell.length_b   1.000
_cell.length_c   1.000
_cell.angle_alpha   90.00
_cell.angle_beta   90.00
_cell.angle_gamma   90.00
#
_symmetry.space_group_name_H-M   'P 1'
#
loop_
_entity.id
_entity.type
_entity.pdbx_description
1 polymer ?
#
loop_
_entity_poly.entity_id
_entity_poly.type
_entity_poly.pdbx_seq_one_letter_code
_entity_poly.pdbx_strand_id
1 'polypeptide(L)'
;MKSTPATEFQENEFEEWDKEYIEKPDPVLLHDLMQASSSMKIKGLMELGAERMASLIRGRSPDEIRKLFNIKYDFTPEQEEEIRMEMQCSTFDFYFKY
;
A
#
# COMPACT_ATOMS: atom_id res chain seq x y z
N MET A 1 38.15 11.53 -18.28
CA MET A 1 37.55 10.17 -18.33
C MET A 1 36.06 10.37 -18.53
N LYS A 2 35.54 10.00 -19.71
CA LYS A 2 34.14 10.26 -20.06
C LYS A 2 33.26 9.31 -19.25
N SER A 3 32.33 9.89 -18.48
CA SER A 3 31.27 9.18 -17.78
C SER A 3 30.46 8.38 -18.80
N THR A 4 30.42 7.08 -18.61
CA THR A 4 29.63 6.16 -19.43
C THR A 4 28.15 6.44 -19.14
N PRO A 5 27.32 6.81 -20.13
CA PRO A 5 25.92 7.18 -19.92
C PRO A 5 24.98 5.96 -19.96
N ALA A 6 25.49 4.73 -19.90
CA ALA A 6 24.71 3.53 -20.20
C ALA A 6 23.83 3.04 -19.04
N THR A 7 24.09 3.47 -17.80
CA THR A 7 23.38 2.96 -16.61
C THR A 7 22.05 3.67 -16.37
N GLU A 8 21.95 4.97 -16.67
CA GLU A 8 20.72 5.77 -16.41
C GLU A 8 19.57 5.42 -17.35
N PHE A 9 19.83 4.92 -18.57
CA PHE A 9 18.75 4.55 -19.50
C PHE A 9 18.06 3.23 -19.13
N GLN A 10 18.76 2.30 -18.49
CA GLN A 10 18.20 0.99 -18.13
C GLN A 10 17.40 1.02 -16.83
N GLU A 11 17.80 1.83 -15.84
CA GLU A 11 17.07 1.98 -14.58
C GLU A 11 15.69 2.60 -14.81
N ASN A 12 15.59 3.63 -15.66
CA ASN A 12 14.31 4.28 -15.96
C ASN A 12 13.30 3.37 -16.69
N GLU A 13 13.76 2.52 -17.61
CA GLU A 13 12.88 1.59 -18.34
C GLU A 13 12.36 0.47 -17.43
N PHE A 14 13.17 0.03 -16.46
CA PHE A 14 12.75 -0.95 -15.46
C PHE A 14 11.72 -0.38 -14.49
N GLU A 15 11.90 0.88 -14.06
CA GLU A 15 10.94 1.56 -13.17
C GLU A 15 9.56 1.78 -13.83
N GLU A 16 9.52 2.10 -15.12
CA GLU A 16 8.27 2.24 -15.86
C GLU A 16 7.55 0.89 -16.00
N TRP A 17 8.32 -0.17 -16.30
CA TRP A 17 7.78 -1.52 -16.36
C TRP A 17 7.23 -2.00 -15.01
N ASP A 18 7.95 -1.74 -13.91
CA ASP A 18 7.51 -2.09 -12.55
C ASP A 18 6.19 -1.38 -12.19
N LYS A 19 6.08 -0.08 -12.53
CA LYS A 19 4.84 0.69 -12.33
C LYS A 19 3.69 0.11 -13.15
N GLU A 20 3.91 -0.18 -14.43
CA GLU A 20 2.89 -0.75 -15.30
C GLU A 20 2.46 -2.16 -14.84
N TYR A 21 3.41 -2.98 -14.39
CA TYR A 21 3.16 -4.33 -13.90
C TYR A 21 2.33 -4.33 -12.61
N ILE A 22 2.59 -3.38 -11.72
CA ILE A 22 1.92 -3.27 -10.41
C ILE A 22 0.64 -2.43 -10.46
N GLU A 23 0.42 -1.65 -11.52
CA GLU A 23 -0.81 -0.89 -11.73
C GLU A 23 -1.97 -1.74 -12.27
N LYS A 24 -1.67 -2.81 -13.00
CA LYS A 24 -2.65 -3.73 -13.62
C LYS A 24 -3.38 -4.69 -12.68
N PRO A 25 -2.78 -5.28 -11.62
CA PRO A 25 -3.44 -6.32 -10.84
C PRO A 25 -4.56 -5.77 -9.95
N ASP A 26 -5.61 -6.58 -9.79
CA ASP A 26 -6.63 -6.44 -8.76
C ASP A 26 -5.97 -6.35 -7.37
N PRO A 27 -6.44 -5.48 -6.44
CA PRO A 27 -5.97 -5.44 -5.04
C PRO A 27 -5.79 -6.82 -4.38
N VAL A 28 -6.66 -7.79 -4.69
CA VAL A 28 -6.56 -9.16 -4.17
C VAL A 28 -5.35 -9.89 -4.74
N LEU A 29 -5.15 -9.79 -6.06
CA LEU A 29 -4.00 -10.41 -6.73
C LEU A 29 -2.68 -9.77 -6.31
N LEU A 30 -2.67 -8.45 -6.07
CA LEU A 30 -1.50 -7.73 -5.58
C LEU A 30 -1.09 -8.20 -4.18
N HIS A 31 -2.08 -8.45 -3.31
CA HIS A 31 -1.83 -9.04 -1.99
C HIS A 31 -1.22 -10.44 -2.09
N ASP A 32 -1.79 -11.32 -2.92
CA ASP A 32 -1.29 -12.68 -3.11
C ASP A 32 0.12 -12.69 -3.71
N LEU A 33 0.40 -11.78 -4.65
CA LEU A 33 1.73 -11.59 -5.24
C LEU A 33 2.75 -11.14 -4.17
N MET A 34 2.38 -10.20 -3.31
CA MET A 34 3.24 -9.77 -2.20
C MET A 34 3.51 -10.93 -1.23
N GLN A 35 2.50 -11.72 -0.90
CA GLN A 35 2.65 -12.87 -0.01
C GLN A 35 3.53 -13.97 -0.62
N ALA A 36 3.39 -14.22 -1.92
CA ALA A 36 4.28 -15.12 -2.68
C ALA A 36 5.72 -14.58 -2.70
N SER A 37 5.90 -13.28 -2.94
CA SER A 37 7.21 -12.62 -2.94
C SER A 37 7.90 -12.73 -1.58
N SER A 38 7.15 -12.55 -0.49
CA SER A 38 7.63 -12.73 0.88
C SER A 38 8.11 -14.16 1.13
N SER A 39 7.35 -15.15 0.63
CA SER A 39 7.70 -16.57 0.73
C SER A 39 8.96 -16.93 -0.07
N MET A 40 9.17 -16.29 -1.22
CA MET A 40 10.34 -16.47 -2.09
C MET A 40 11.54 -15.60 -1.69
N LYS A 41 11.40 -14.74 -0.67
CA LYS A 41 12.41 -13.77 -0.18
C LYS A 41 12.90 -12.78 -1.23
N ILE A 42 12.02 -12.38 -2.16
CA ILE A 42 12.33 -11.34 -3.15
C ILE A 42 11.93 -9.99 -2.55
N LYS A 43 12.93 -9.24 -2.05
CA LYS A 43 12.69 -7.97 -1.34
C LYS A 43 12.14 -6.87 -2.25
N GLY A 44 12.68 -6.70 -3.46
CA GLY A 44 12.26 -5.64 -4.37
C GLY A 44 10.77 -5.72 -4.74
N LEU A 45 10.31 -6.90 -5.13
CA LEU A 45 8.90 -7.11 -5.49
C LEU A 45 7.95 -6.95 -4.29
N MET A 46 8.39 -7.31 -3.09
CA MET A 46 7.63 -7.10 -1.86
C MET A 46 7.49 -5.59 -1.55
N GLU A 47 8.59 -4.84 -1.64
CA GLU A 47 8.61 -3.40 -1.36
C GLU A 47 7.76 -2.62 -2.38
N LEU A 48 7.90 -2.94 -3.67
CA LEU A 48 7.10 -2.32 -4.73
C LEU A 48 5.60 -2.61 -4.57
N GLY A 49 5.23 -3.86 -4.23
CA GLY A 49 3.85 -4.22 -3.95
C GLY A 49 3.28 -3.50 -2.72
N ALA A 50 4.08 -3.36 -1.66
CA ALA A 50 3.71 -2.64 -0.45
C ALA A 50 3.51 -1.14 -0.71
N GLU A 51 4.36 -0.50 -1.52
CA GLU A 51 4.23 0.90 -1.90
C GLU A 51 2.94 1.16 -2.70
N ARG A 52 2.60 0.26 -3.64
CA ARG A 52 1.34 0.37 -4.38
C ARG A 52 0.13 0.21 -3.47
N MET A 53 0.11 -0.79 -2.59
CA MET A 53 -0.98 -0.96 -1.63
C MET A 53 -1.12 0.26 -0.72
N ALA A 54 0.00 0.83 -0.26
CA ALA A 54 0.00 2.06 0.53
C ALA A 54 -0.61 3.23 -0.26
N SER A 55 -0.33 3.33 -1.55
CA SER A 55 -0.91 4.34 -2.44
C SER A 55 -2.41 4.12 -2.68
N LEU A 56 -2.88 2.87 -2.74
CA LEU A 56 -4.31 2.54 -2.86
C LEU A 56 -5.08 2.87 -1.57
N ILE A 57 -4.47 2.69 -0.41
CA ILE A 57 -5.07 2.97 0.90
C ILE A 57 -5.02 4.47 1.21
N ARG A 58 -3.96 5.17 0.79
CA ARG A 58 -3.78 6.59 1.07
C ARG A 58 -4.88 7.43 0.41
N GLY A 59 -5.64 8.15 1.24
CA GLY A 59 -6.68 9.07 0.78
C GLY A 59 -8.04 8.43 0.49
N ARG A 60 -8.20 7.11 0.71
CA ARG A 60 -9.51 6.45 0.63
C ARG A 60 -10.17 6.36 1.99
N SER A 61 -11.50 6.34 1.99
CA SER A 61 -12.29 6.10 3.20
C SER A 61 -12.22 4.62 3.61
N PRO A 62 -12.39 4.31 4.90
CA PRO A 62 -12.45 2.92 5.38
C PRO A 62 -13.47 2.05 4.62
N ASP A 63 -14.60 2.64 4.21
CA ASP A 63 -15.65 1.94 3.46
C ASP A 63 -15.23 1.59 2.03
N GLU A 64 -14.45 2.44 1.37
CA GLU A 64 -13.88 2.16 0.06
C GLU A 64 -12.81 1.09 0.15
N ILE A 65 -11.94 1.16 1.17
CA ILE A 65 -10.90 0.14 1.42
C ILE A 65 -11.55 -1.22 1.66
N ARG A 66 -12.63 -1.28 2.46
CA ARG A 66 -13.40 -2.51 2.68
C ARG A 66 -13.94 -3.10 1.37
N LYS A 67 -14.47 -2.27 0.47
CA LYS A 67 -14.95 -2.71 -0.85
C LYS A 67 -13.81 -3.17 -1.76
N LEU A 68 -12.70 -2.43 -1.78
CA LEU A 68 -11.53 -2.72 -2.61
C LEU A 68 -10.86 -4.04 -2.24
N PHE A 69 -10.72 -4.32 -0.95
CA PHE A 69 -10.13 -5.57 -0.47
C PHE A 69 -11.18 -6.66 -0.21
N ASN A 70 -12.44 -6.40 -0.58
CA ASN A 70 -13.58 -7.29 -0.37
C ASN A 70 -13.66 -7.86 1.06
N ILE A 71 -13.35 -7.01 2.04
CA ILE A 71 -13.33 -7.34 3.47
C ILE A 71 -14.76 -7.27 3.99
N LYS A 72 -15.19 -8.32 4.69
CA LYS A 72 -16.51 -8.39 5.30
C LYS A 72 -16.63 -7.36 6.43
N TYR A 73 -17.78 -6.67 6.48
CA TYR A 73 -18.10 -5.74 7.56
C TYR A 73 -18.50 -6.52 8.81
N ASP A 74 -17.58 -6.68 9.75
CA ASP A 74 -17.75 -7.50 10.96
C ASP A 74 -17.90 -6.66 12.24
N PHE A 75 -17.95 -5.33 12.14
CA PHE A 75 -18.06 -4.44 13.31
C PHE A 75 -19.51 -4.23 13.72
N THR A 76 -19.79 -4.35 15.02
CA THR A 76 -21.05 -3.84 15.58
C THR A 76 -21.01 -2.31 15.62
N PRO A 77 -22.17 -1.62 15.58
CA PRO A 77 -22.21 -0.16 15.63
C PRO A 77 -21.54 0.42 16.89
N GLU A 78 -21.52 -0.33 18.00
CA GLU A 78 -20.80 0.07 19.22
C GLU A 78 -19.26 0.05 19.04
N GLN A 79 -18.72 -0.96 18.34
CA GLN A 79 -17.29 -1.04 18.04
C GLN A 79 -16.86 0.02 17.03
N GLU A 80 -17.72 0.40 16.08
CA GLU A 80 -17.41 1.46 15.12
C GLU A 80 -17.29 2.83 15.82
N GLU A 81 -18.17 3.11 16.80
CA GLU A 81 -18.10 4.33 17.58
C GLU A 81 -16.86 4.35 18.48
N GLU A 82 -16.52 3.24 19.13
CA GLU A 82 -15.26 3.12 19.89
C GLU A 82 -14.03 3.36 19.01
N ILE A 83 -13.95 2.75 17.82
CA ILE A 83 -12.85 2.96 16.88
C ILE A 83 -12.79 4.42 16.41
N ARG A 84 -13.95 5.05 16.16
CA ARG A 84 -14.03 6.45 15.75
C ARG A 84 -13.57 7.38 16.88
N MET A 85 -13.99 7.09 18.11
CA MET A 85 -13.57 7.81 19.31
C MET A 85 -12.06 7.62 19.57
N GLU A 86 -11.52 6.41 19.43
CA GLU A 86 -10.08 6.15 19.57
C GLU A 86 -9.25 6.86 18.49
N MET A 87 -9.70 6.87 17.23
CA MET A 87 -9.05 7.65 16.18
C MET A 87 -9.06 9.15 16.52
N GLN A 88 -10.19 9.67 17.02
CA GLN A 88 -10.29 11.08 17.44
C GLN A 88 -9.40 11.38 18.65
N CYS A 89 -9.38 10.52 19.68
CA CYS A 89 -8.53 10.66 20.86
C CYS A 89 -7.04 10.54 20.51
N SER A 90 -6.65 9.63 19.61
CA SER A 90 -5.27 9.52 19.15
C SER A 90 -4.80 10.76 18.39
N THR A 91 -5.66 11.34 17.53
CA THR A 91 -5.33 12.62 16.89
C THR A 91 -5.21 13.74 17.93
N PHE A 92 -6.12 13.81 18.91
CA PHE A 92 -6.10 14.81 19.95
C PHE A 92 -4.84 14.72 20.84
N ASP A 93 -4.45 13.51 21.24
CA ASP A 93 -3.21 13.25 21.99
C ASP A 93 -1.97 13.63 21.16
N PHE A 94 -1.96 13.38 19.85
CA PHE A 94 -0.86 13.80 18.98
C PHE A 94 -0.78 15.34 18.86
N TYR A 95 -1.92 16.03 18.81
CA TYR A 95 -1.98 17.50 18.74
C TYR A 95 -1.73 18.23 20.06
N PHE A 96 -1.99 17.59 21.22
CA PHE A 96 -1.78 18.19 22.54
C PHE A 96 -0.47 17.78 23.23
N LYS A 97 0.25 16.80 22.68
CA LYS A 97 1.56 16.34 23.20
C LYS A 97 2.75 17.01 22.51
N TYR A 98 2.51 17.88 21.53
CA TYR A 98 3.47 18.81 20.91
C TYR A 98 3.00 20.25 21.11
#